data_AF-A0A0Q9S9J5-F1
#
_entry.id   AF-A0A0Q9S9J5-F1
#
_cell.length_a   1.000
_cell.length_b   1.000
_cell.length_c   1.000
_cell.angle_alpha   90.00
_cell.angle_beta   90.00
_cell.angle_gamma   90.00
#
_symmetry.space_group_name_H-M   'P 1'
#
loop_
_entity.id
_entity.type
_entity.pdbx_description
1 polymer ?
#
loop_
_entity_poly.entity_id
_entity_poly.type
_entity_poly.pdbx_seq_one_letter_code
_entity_poly.pdbx_strand_id
1 'polypeptide(L)'
;MSRSQLVLRGLLTVASLTFLALTLAWSPHPIVVLAIGIVALTVYAAVEPDSGLVTVLLGAQALHWAAAVPVPTTTGAWVALLGAAWSGLVLHLTASLAASLPGPAPVPVPSLRRWARRGAVVAAATVPVWAVALLAGQESARGQVSLTYAAIAAIALLAFATWLLSREDRPRP
;
A
#
# COMPACT_ATOMS: atom_id res chain seq x y z
N MET A 1 27.32 2.94 -1.71
CA MET A 1 25.87 2.68 -1.96
C MET A 1 25.61 2.79 -3.46
N SER A 2 24.94 1.81 -4.08
CA SER A 2 24.68 1.84 -5.53
C SER A 2 23.59 2.88 -5.88
N ARG A 3 23.61 3.43 -7.09
CA ARG A 3 22.59 4.42 -7.54
C ARG A 3 21.17 3.85 -7.45
N SER A 4 20.98 2.56 -7.76
CA SER A 4 19.67 1.90 -7.69
C SER A 4 19.15 1.79 -6.26
N GLN A 5 20.02 1.53 -5.27
CA GLN A 5 19.65 1.53 -3.86
C GLN A 5 19.26 2.92 -3.37
N LEU A 6 19.97 3.96 -3.83
CA LEU A 6 19.62 5.35 -3.51
C LEU A 6 18.22 5.71 -4.05
N VAL A 7 17.94 5.36 -5.31
CA VAL A 7 16.61 5.57 -5.91
C VAL A 7 15.53 4.80 -5.15
N LEU A 8 15.78 3.54 -4.77
CA LEU A 8 14.82 2.72 -4.02
C LEU A 8 14.47 3.35 -2.65
N ARG A 9 15.49 3.75 -1.89
CA ARG A 9 15.32 4.42 -0.59
C ARG A 9 14.63 5.78 -0.73
N GLY A 10 14.98 6.52 -1.78
CA GLY A 10 14.32 7.78 -2.12
C GLY A 10 12.83 7.60 -2.42
N LEU A 11 12.48 6.59 -3.23
CA LEU A 11 11.09 6.26 -3.53
C LEU A 11 10.31 5.82 -2.29
N LEU A 12 10.90 4.99 -1.43
CA LEU A 12 10.30 4.59 -0.15
C LEU A 12 9.99 5.82 0.72
N THR A 13 10.96 6.73 0.84
CA THR A 13 10.82 7.94 1.64
C THR A 13 9.73 8.85 1.09
N VAL A 14 9.77 9.15 -0.21
CA VAL A 14 8.79 10.02 -0.88
C VAL A 14 7.38 9.40 -0.79
N ALA A 15 7.25 8.09 -1.03
CA ALA A 15 5.97 7.41 -0.93
C ALA A 15 5.40 7.43 0.49
N SER A 16 6.24 7.16 1.51
CA SER A 16 5.84 7.22 2.92
C SER A 16 5.39 8.61 3.35
N LEU A 17 6.17 9.64 3.01
CA LEU A 17 5.84 11.02 3.38
C LEU A 17 4.63 11.56 2.61
N THR A 18 4.49 11.22 1.32
CA THR A 18 3.31 11.59 0.52
C THR A 18 2.06 10.93 1.09
N PHE A 19 2.15 9.64 1.42
CA PHE A 19 1.04 8.91 2.03
C PHE A 19 0.64 9.50 3.39
N LEU A 20 1.61 9.83 4.24
CA LEU A 20 1.36 10.47 5.53
C LEU A 20 0.73 11.86 5.36
N ALA A 21 1.25 12.67 4.44
CA ALA A 21 0.75 14.02 4.18
C ALA A 21 -0.70 13.98 3.69
N LEU A 22 -1.03 13.08 2.77
CA LEU A 22 -2.40 12.89 2.29
C LEU A 22 -3.32 12.39 3.41
N THR A 23 -2.84 11.45 4.25
CA THR A 23 -3.60 10.97 5.41
C THR A 23 -3.92 12.11 6.38
N LEU A 24 -2.94 12.97 6.69
CA LEU A 24 -3.13 14.12 7.58
C LEU A 24 -4.06 15.18 6.97
N ALA A 25 -3.91 15.48 5.68
CA ALA A 25 -4.71 16.49 4.99
C ALA A 25 -6.21 16.17 4.98
N TRP A 26 -6.56 14.89 5.05
CA TRP A 26 -7.94 14.41 5.00
C TRP A 26 -8.44 13.84 6.33
N SER A 27 -7.67 14.00 7.41
CA SER A 27 -8.08 13.56 8.74
C SER A 27 -8.86 14.66 9.48
N PRO A 28 -10.08 14.38 9.96
CA PRO A 28 -10.81 15.30 10.85
C PRO A 28 -10.11 15.47 12.21
N HIS A 29 -9.40 14.43 12.66
CA HIS A 29 -8.74 14.37 13.97
C HIS A 29 -7.33 13.78 13.80
N PRO A 30 -6.36 14.57 13.32
CA PRO A 30 -5.03 14.07 13.02
C PRO A 30 -4.31 13.59 14.29
N ILE A 31 -3.78 12.37 14.25
CA ILE A 31 -3.02 11.78 15.36
C ILE A 31 -1.55 12.20 15.22
N VAL A 32 -1.25 13.47 15.55
CA VAL A 32 0.05 14.12 15.31
C VAL A 32 1.22 13.36 15.94
N VAL A 33 1.04 12.81 17.14
CA VAL A 33 2.08 12.03 17.84
C VAL A 33 2.48 10.80 17.04
N LEU A 34 1.51 10.08 16.46
CA LEU A 34 1.77 8.93 15.61
C LEU A 34 2.44 9.34 14.30
N ALA A 35 2.03 10.47 13.71
CA ALA A 35 2.66 11.02 12.51
C ALA A 35 4.15 11.35 12.72
N ILE A 36 4.53 11.95 13.85
CA ILE A 36 5.94 12.21 14.19
C ILE A 36 6.72 10.90 14.28
N GLY A 37 6.15 9.88 14.94
CA GLY A 37 6.75 8.55 15.00
C GLY A 37 6.95 7.91 13.62
N ILE A 38 5.96 8.05 12.72
CA ILE A 38 6.04 7.59 11.34
C ILE A 38 7.13 8.32 10.55
N VAL A 39 7.33 9.63 10.75
CA VAL A 39 8.43 10.37 10.12
C VAL A 39 9.78 9.83 10.58
N ALA A 40 9.95 9.63 11.88
CA ALA A 40 11.18 9.04 12.43
C ALA A 40 11.44 7.63 11.87
N LEU A 41 10.41 6.78 11.81
CA LEU A 41 10.49 5.45 11.22
C LEU A 41 10.80 5.50 9.71
N THR A 42 10.26 6.47 8.98
CA THR A 42 10.57 6.68 7.56
C THR A 42 12.04 6.99 7.36
N VAL A 43 12.59 7.92 8.15
CA VAL A 43 14.01 8.28 8.09
C VAL A 43 14.88 7.06 8.43
N TYR A 44 14.52 6.33 9.48
CA TYR A 44 15.22 5.11 9.85
C TYR A 44 15.18 4.05 8.73
N ALA A 45 14.00 3.79 8.15
CA ALA A 45 13.83 2.85 7.04
C ALA A 45 14.61 3.25 5.77
N ALA A 46 14.84 4.56 5.55
CA ALA A 46 15.69 5.02 4.45
C ALA A 46 17.18 4.70 4.67
N VAL A 47 17.62 4.62 5.93
CA VAL A 47 19.00 4.27 6.32
C VAL A 47 19.18 2.76 6.39
N GLU A 48 18.25 2.05 7.04
CA GLU A 48 18.29 0.60 7.31
C GLU A 48 17.04 -0.10 6.75
N PRO A 49 16.95 -0.27 5.42
CA PRO A 49 15.74 -0.73 4.74
C PRO A 49 15.49 -2.25 4.86
N ASP A 50 16.45 -3.01 5.39
CA ASP A 50 16.40 -4.44 5.70
C ASP A 50 16.01 -4.73 7.16
N SER A 51 15.82 -3.70 7.98
CA SER A 51 15.38 -3.82 9.37
C SER A 51 13.91 -4.24 9.48
N GLY A 52 13.59 -5.04 10.51
CA GLY A 52 12.20 -5.35 10.88
C GLY A 52 11.36 -4.11 11.24
N LEU A 53 11.99 -2.96 11.53
CA LEU A 53 11.29 -1.70 11.74
C LEU A 53 10.58 -1.18 10.49
N VAL A 54 10.94 -1.65 9.29
CA VAL A 54 10.17 -1.35 8.06
C VAL A 54 8.77 -1.96 8.13
N THR A 55 8.61 -3.15 8.72
CA THR A 55 7.30 -3.74 8.96
C THR A 55 6.49 -2.91 9.96
N VAL A 56 7.16 -2.39 11.00
CA VAL A 56 6.53 -1.48 11.98
C VAL A 56 6.08 -0.19 11.29
N LEU A 57 6.89 0.38 10.39
CA LEU A 57 6.51 1.55 9.58
C LEU A 57 5.25 1.29 8.74
N LEU A 58 5.21 0.17 8.01
CA LEU A 58 4.04 -0.20 7.20
C LEU A 58 2.79 -0.38 8.06
N GLY A 59 2.92 -1.06 9.20
CA GLY A 59 1.82 -1.26 10.14
C GLY A 59 1.33 0.05 10.75
N ALA A 60 2.24 0.93 11.14
CA ALA A 60 1.91 2.25 11.70
C ALA A 60 1.21 3.13 10.67
N GLN A 61 1.66 3.14 9.42
CA GLN A 61 1.03 3.85 8.31
C GLN A 61 -0.40 3.33 8.05
N ALA A 62 -0.57 2.01 7.99
CA ALA A 62 -1.89 1.40 7.81
C ALA A 62 -2.84 1.69 8.98
N LEU A 63 -2.36 1.59 10.22
CA LEU A 63 -3.15 1.89 11.42
C LEU A 63 -3.52 3.37 11.50
N HIS A 64 -2.57 4.25 11.21
CA HIS A 64 -2.83 5.70 11.15
C HIS A 64 -3.88 6.02 10.11
N TRP A 65 -3.78 5.45 8.91
CA TRP A 65 -4.79 5.62 7.86
C TRP A 65 -6.17 5.14 8.32
N ALA A 66 -6.26 3.90 8.82
CA ALA A 66 -7.53 3.31 9.25
C ALA A 66 -8.19 4.08 10.40
N ALA A 67 -7.40 4.65 11.31
CA ALA A 67 -7.92 5.42 12.44
C ALA A 67 -8.26 6.87 12.08
N ALA A 68 -7.55 7.47 11.14
CA ALA A 68 -7.57 8.91 10.91
C ALA A 68 -8.42 9.35 9.71
N VAL A 69 -8.63 8.48 8.70
CA VAL A 69 -9.28 8.89 7.44
C VAL A 69 -10.68 8.29 7.33
N PRO A 70 -11.73 9.13 7.32
CA PRO A 70 -13.11 8.68 7.15
C PRO A 70 -13.38 8.26 5.69
N VAL A 71 -14.50 7.56 5.49
CA VAL A 71 -15.01 7.26 4.14
C VAL A 71 -15.34 8.58 3.43
N PRO A 72 -14.83 8.84 2.21
CA PRO A 72 -15.05 10.10 1.54
C PRO A 72 -16.50 10.27 1.06
N THR A 73 -17.04 11.49 1.16
CA THR A 73 -18.40 11.83 0.70
C THR A 73 -18.40 12.55 -0.65
N THR A 74 -17.27 13.10 -1.09
CA THR A 74 -17.16 13.86 -2.34
C THR A 74 -16.20 13.18 -3.31
N THR A 75 -16.44 13.35 -4.62
CA THR A 75 -15.57 12.80 -5.67
C THR A 75 -14.12 13.26 -5.52
N GLY A 76 -13.89 14.54 -5.18
CA GLY A 76 -12.54 15.07 -4.96
C GLY A 76 -11.81 14.36 -3.81
N ALA A 77 -12.51 14.06 -2.72
CA ALA A 77 -11.96 13.32 -1.59
C ALA A 77 -11.68 11.84 -1.94
N TRP A 78 -12.50 11.22 -2.80
CA TRP A 78 -12.22 9.89 -3.35
C TRP A 78 -10.96 9.85 -4.23
N VAL A 79 -10.76 10.87 -5.08
CA VAL A 79 -9.54 11.00 -5.89
C VAL A 79 -8.30 11.14 -5.00
N ALA A 80 -8.39 11.96 -3.95
CA ALA A 80 -7.29 12.10 -3.00
C ALA A 80 -7.01 10.79 -2.22
N LEU A 81 -8.05 10.08 -1.82
CA LEU A 81 -7.94 8.77 -1.17
C LEU A 81 -7.29 7.73 -2.10
N LEU A 82 -7.60 7.75 -3.40
CA LEU A 82 -6.94 6.92 -4.40
C LEU A 82 -5.45 7.28 -4.53
N GLY A 83 -5.11 8.57 -4.50
CA GLY A 83 -3.71 9.04 -4.49
C GLY A 83 -2.94 8.56 -3.24
N ALA A 84 -3.59 8.57 -2.08
CA ALA A 84 -3.04 8.01 -0.85
C ALA A 84 -2.84 6.49 -0.99
N ALA A 85 -3.85 5.77 -1.46
CA ALA A 85 -3.77 4.32 -1.70
C ALA A 85 -2.61 3.94 -2.63
N TRP A 86 -2.40 4.70 -3.70
CA TRP A 86 -1.27 4.51 -4.62
C TRP A 86 0.07 4.78 -3.95
N SER A 87 0.16 5.83 -3.14
CA SER A 87 1.38 6.12 -2.36
C SER A 87 1.67 5.00 -1.37
N GLY A 88 0.66 4.48 -0.68
CA GLY A 88 0.77 3.31 0.18
C GLY A 88 1.19 2.04 -0.56
N LEU A 89 0.67 1.82 -1.78
CA LEU A 89 1.09 0.71 -2.64
C LEU A 89 2.57 0.84 -3.02
N VAL A 90 3.02 2.02 -3.46
CA VAL A 90 4.43 2.27 -3.80
C VAL A 90 5.33 2.07 -2.57
N LEU A 91 4.89 2.51 -1.39
CA LEU A 91 5.58 2.26 -0.12
C LEU A 91 5.71 0.77 0.17
N HIS A 92 4.60 0.02 0.14
CA HIS A 92 4.59 -1.42 0.40
C HIS A 92 5.48 -2.19 -0.57
N LEU A 93 5.37 -1.84 -1.85
CA LEU A 93 6.22 -2.35 -2.90
C LEU A 93 7.69 -2.07 -2.54
N THR A 94 8.11 -0.81 -2.45
CA THR A 94 9.53 -0.46 -2.24
C THR A 94 10.12 -1.10 -0.99
N ALA A 95 9.35 -1.18 0.11
CA ALA A 95 9.72 -1.90 1.32
C ALA A 95 9.91 -3.42 1.07
N SER A 96 9.00 -4.06 0.36
CA SER A 96 9.09 -5.49 0.03
C SER A 96 10.29 -5.80 -0.87
N LEU A 97 10.58 -4.92 -1.83
CA LEU A 97 11.76 -5.06 -2.69
C LEU A 97 13.06 -4.87 -1.91
N ALA A 98 13.09 -3.89 -0.99
CA ALA A 98 14.23 -3.67 -0.12
C ALA A 98 14.50 -4.87 0.80
N ALA A 99 13.45 -5.44 1.41
CA ALA A 99 13.57 -6.63 2.25
C ALA A 99 14.01 -7.90 1.47
N SER A 100 13.82 -7.92 0.14
CA SER A 100 14.19 -9.05 -0.72
C SER A 100 15.64 -8.99 -1.22
N LEU A 101 16.37 -7.89 -0.97
CA LEU A 101 17.70 -7.65 -1.51
C LEU A 101 18.69 -7.35 -0.38
N PRO A 102 19.91 -7.90 -0.41
CA PRO A 102 20.96 -7.47 0.51
C PRO A 102 21.24 -5.97 0.32
N GLY A 103 21.38 -5.21 1.41
CA GLY A 103 21.56 -3.75 1.40
C GLY A 103 22.60 -3.18 0.40
N PRO A 104 23.77 -3.81 0.15
CA PRO A 104 24.74 -3.30 -0.81
C PRO A 104 24.52 -3.77 -2.25
N ALA A 105 23.67 -4.79 -2.48
CA ALA A 105 23.53 -5.41 -3.79
C ALA A 105 22.78 -4.49 -4.78
N PRO A 106 23.26 -4.35 -6.03
CA PRO A 106 22.53 -3.62 -7.05
C PRO A 106 21.22 -4.34 -7.42
N VAL A 107 20.15 -3.57 -7.61
CA VAL A 107 18.84 -4.11 -8.02
C VAL A 107 18.91 -4.63 -9.47
N PRO A 108 18.65 -5.92 -9.74
CA PRO A 108 18.65 -6.44 -11.10
C PRO A 108 17.47 -5.87 -11.91
N VAL A 109 17.77 -5.19 -13.02
CA VAL A 109 16.75 -4.57 -13.90
C VAL A 109 15.67 -5.56 -14.37
N PRO A 110 15.98 -6.82 -14.75
CA PRO A 110 14.95 -7.79 -15.15
C PRO A 110 13.99 -8.15 -14.01
N SER A 111 14.46 -8.19 -12.77
CA SER A 111 13.64 -8.43 -11.59
C SER A 111 12.73 -7.23 -11.32
N LEU A 112 13.29 -6.02 -11.39
CA LEU A 112 12.52 -4.79 -11.25
C LEU A 112 11.40 -4.68 -12.30
N ARG A 113 11.67 -4.98 -13.57
CA ARG A 113 10.64 -4.96 -14.63
C ARG A 113 9.52 -5.96 -14.36
N ARG A 114 9.86 -7.20 -13.99
CA ARG A 114 8.85 -8.23 -13.67
C ARG A 114 7.99 -7.83 -12.48
N TRP A 115 8.63 -7.28 -11.46
CA TRP A 115 7.97 -6.90 -10.23
C TRP A 115 7.11 -5.64 -10.41
N ALA A 116 7.59 -4.63 -11.16
CA ALA A 116 6.81 -3.46 -11.55
C ALA A 116 5.60 -3.86 -12.41
N ARG A 117 5.76 -4.82 -13.34
CA ARG A 117 4.63 -5.34 -14.12
C ARG A 117 3.58 -6.00 -13.23
N ARG A 118 4.00 -6.83 -12.27
CA ARG A 118 3.08 -7.48 -11.31
C ARG A 118 2.38 -6.44 -10.43
N GLY A 119 3.11 -5.45 -9.92
CA GLY A 119 2.55 -4.33 -9.16
C GLY A 119 1.55 -3.51 -9.97
N ALA A 120 1.84 -3.22 -11.25
CA ALA A 120 0.93 -2.52 -12.15
C ALA A 120 -0.35 -3.31 -12.41
N VAL A 121 -0.28 -4.63 -12.55
CA VAL A 121 -1.46 -5.50 -12.68
C VAL A 121 -2.33 -5.42 -11.43
N VAL A 122 -1.74 -5.49 -10.24
CA VAL A 122 -2.48 -5.34 -8.97
C VAL A 122 -3.11 -3.96 -8.87
N ALA A 123 -2.35 -2.90 -9.15
CA ALA A 123 -2.85 -1.53 -9.16
C ALA A 123 -4.06 -1.39 -10.10
N ALA A 124 -3.93 -1.84 -11.35
CA ALA A 124 -5.01 -1.80 -12.33
C ALA A 124 -6.24 -2.61 -11.90
N ALA A 125 -6.04 -3.80 -11.32
CA ALA A 125 -7.11 -4.64 -10.82
C ALA A 125 -7.85 -4.03 -9.61
N THR A 126 -7.17 -3.21 -8.80
CA THR A 126 -7.80 -2.52 -7.66
C THR A 126 -8.65 -1.32 -8.08
N VAL A 127 -8.35 -0.64 -9.18
CA VAL A 127 -9.11 0.55 -9.62
C VAL A 127 -10.62 0.26 -9.81
N PRO A 128 -11.06 -0.83 -10.44
CA PRO A 128 -12.47 -1.20 -10.51
C PRO A 128 -13.13 -1.38 -9.14
N VAL A 129 -12.42 -1.96 -8.17
CA VAL A 129 -12.93 -2.14 -6.80
C VAL A 129 -13.18 -0.78 -6.15
N TRP A 130 -12.25 0.17 -6.32
CA TRP A 130 -12.41 1.55 -5.87
C TRP A 130 -13.55 2.28 -6.58
N ALA A 131 -13.73 2.06 -7.89
CA ALA A 131 -14.83 2.64 -8.64
C ALA A 131 -16.20 2.13 -8.15
N VAL A 132 -16.32 0.82 -7.89
CA VAL A 132 -17.52 0.23 -7.29
C VAL A 132 -17.75 0.77 -5.88
N ALA A 133 -16.70 0.89 -5.05
CA ALA A 133 -16.80 1.45 -3.70
C ALA A 133 -17.24 2.92 -3.71
N LEU A 134 -16.74 3.72 -4.65
CA LEU A 134 -17.19 5.10 -4.87
C LEU A 134 -18.70 5.12 -5.19
N LEU A 135 -19.14 4.35 -6.19
CA LEU A 135 -20.53 4.31 -6.61
C LEU A 135 -21.46 3.84 -5.48
N ALA A 136 -21.06 2.77 -4.77
CA ALA A 136 -21.80 2.24 -3.63
C ALA A 136 -21.81 3.20 -2.44
N GLY A 137 -20.75 3.97 -2.22
CA GLY A 137 -20.66 4.98 -1.16
C GLY A 137 -21.49 6.23 -1.42
N GLN A 138 -21.90 6.49 -2.67
CA GLN A 138 -22.87 7.54 -2.99
C GLN A 138 -24.31 7.12 -2.68
N GLU A 139 -24.59 5.82 -2.64
CA GLU A 139 -25.85 5.32 -2.12
C GLU A 139 -25.80 5.37 -0.59
N SER A 140 -26.81 5.96 0.04
CA SER A 140 -26.98 5.92 1.49
C SER A 140 -27.36 4.50 1.95
N ALA A 141 -26.44 3.55 1.77
CA ALA A 141 -26.59 2.18 2.20
C ALA A 141 -26.53 2.15 3.73
N ARG A 142 -27.68 2.32 4.38
CA ARG A 142 -27.86 2.06 5.82
C ARG A 142 -27.28 0.67 6.10
N GLY A 143 -26.19 0.62 6.88
CA GLY A 143 -25.35 -0.54 7.19
C GLY A 143 -25.95 -1.90 6.84
N GLN A 144 -25.80 -2.31 5.57
CA GLN A 144 -26.27 -3.62 5.14
C GLN A 144 -25.16 -4.64 5.42
N VAL A 145 -25.36 -5.39 6.50
CA VAL A 145 -24.47 -6.48 6.95
C VAL A 145 -24.19 -7.48 5.81
N SER A 146 -25.14 -7.68 4.90
CA SER A 146 -25.00 -8.51 3.70
C SER A 146 -23.88 -8.05 2.76
N LEU A 147 -23.70 -6.73 2.56
CA LEU A 147 -22.63 -6.19 1.72
C LEU A 147 -21.24 -6.41 2.35
N THR A 148 -21.17 -6.38 3.69
CA THR A 148 -19.93 -6.67 4.41
C THR A 148 -19.54 -8.13 4.24
N TYR A 149 -20.48 -9.06 4.40
CA TYR A 149 -20.22 -10.48 4.16
C TYR A 149 -19.92 -10.78 2.68
N ALA A 150 -20.58 -10.10 1.74
CA ALA A 150 -20.28 -10.24 0.32
C ALA A 150 -18.86 -9.76 -0.01
N ALA A 151 -18.42 -8.63 0.58
CA ALA A 151 -17.06 -8.13 0.43
C ALA A 151 -16.03 -9.11 1.02
N ILE A 152 -16.27 -9.65 2.22
CA ILE A 152 -15.41 -10.67 2.85
C ILE A 152 -15.33 -11.93 1.96
N ALA A 153 -16.47 -12.41 1.45
CA ALA A 153 -16.51 -13.57 0.57
C ALA A 153 -15.77 -13.32 -0.75
N ALA A 154 -15.92 -12.14 -1.35
CA ALA A 154 -15.19 -11.76 -2.57
C ALA A 154 -13.67 -11.72 -2.34
N ILE A 155 -13.21 -11.16 -1.21
CA ILE A 155 -11.79 -11.16 -0.84
C ILE A 155 -11.28 -12.59 -0.62
N ALA A 156 -12.04 -13.44 0.07
CA ALA A 156 -11.67 -14.83 0.30
C ALA A 156 -11.56 -15.63 -1.02
N LEU A 157 -12.49 -15.42 -1.95
CA LEU A 157 -12.45 -16.04 -3.27
C LEU A 157 -11.26 -15.56 -4.10
N LEU A 158 -10.94 -14.26 -4.05
CA LEU A 158 -9.79 -13.70 -4.75
C LEU A 158 -8.46 -14.24 -4.18
N ALA A 159 -8.35 -14.32 -2.85
CA ALA A 159 -7.20 -14.92 -2.17
C ALA A 159 -7.06 -16.41 -2.51
N PHE A 160 -8.17 -17.14 -2.60
CA PHE A 160 -8.16 -18.55 -2.99
C PHE A 160 -7.76 -18.76 -4.45
N ALA A 161 -8.30 -17.94 -5.37
CA ALA A 161 -7.96 -18.01 -6.79
C ALA A 161 -6.47 -17.69 -7.03
N THR A 162 -5.94 -16.65 -6.39
CA THR A 162 -4.51 -16.31 -6.48
C THR A 162 -3.62 -17.40 -5.90
N TRP A 163 -4.03 -18.04 -4.80
CA TRP A 163 -3.34 -19.20 -4.25
C TRP A 163 -3.35 -20.39 -5.21
N LEU A 164 -4.48 -20.71 -5.86
CA LEU A 164 -4.57 -21.77 -6.85
C LEU A 164 -3.62 -21.54 -8.03
N LEU A 165 -3.65 -20.33 -8.60
CA LEU A 165 -2.79 -19.95 -9.73
C LEU A 165 -1.30 -20.00 -9.34
N SER A 166 -0.95 -19.69 -8.10
CA SER A 166 0.43 -19.79 -7.62
C SER A 166 0.95 -21.24 -7.50
N ARG A 167 0.08 -22.25 -7.52
CA ARG A 167 0.46 -23.66 -7.48
C ARG A 167 0.82 -24.23 -8.84
N GLU A 168 0.27 -23.69 -9.92
CA GLU A 168 0.50 -24.19 -11.29
C GLU A 168 1.93 -23.94 -11.78
N ASP A 169 2.60 -22.92 -11.24
CA ASP A 169 4.00 -22.57 -11.57
C ASP A 169 5.06 -23.45 -10.85
N ARG A 170 4.66 -24.47 -10.06
CA ARG A 170 5.62 -25.38 -9.44
C ARG A 170 6.10 -26.42 -10.47
N PRO A 171 7.42 -26.58 -10.70
CA PRO A 171 7.91 -27.66 -11.54
C PRO A 171 7.41 -28.99 -10.97
N ARG A 172 6.77 -29.80 -11.82
CA ARG A 172 6.35 -31.15 -11.44
C ARG A 172 7.62 -31.97 -11.15
N PRO A 173 7.63 -32.77 -10.06
CA PRO A 173 8.75 -33.66 -9.75
C PRO A 173 8.99 -34.68 -10.87
#